data_AF-A0A2D4FIN3-F1
#
_entry.id   AF-A0A2D4FIN3-F1
#
_cell.length_a   1.000
_cell.length_b   1.000
_cell.length_c   1.000
_cell.angle_alpha   90.00
_cell.angle_beta   90.00
_cell.angle_gamma   90.00
#
_symmetry.space_group_name_H-M   'P 1'
#
loop_
_entity.id
_entity.type
_entity.pdbx_description
1 polymer ?
#
loop_
_entity_poly.entity_id
_entity_poly.type
_entity_poly.pdbx_seq_one_letter_code
_entity_poly.pdbx_strand_id
1 'polypeptide(L)'
;YLRKVLAEESWDLKSMHLKVAELRSVFNMTSNEGRKRSMRALVAVGNGKGSAGFALGKASHMKNALRKAKNKAIRHLHYVERYEDHTIYHDIAVTFKKTTIRMKKQNKGYGLRCHRAIITLCKLIGIKDMYARVYGSNNIMNLTTCLFKGLANQETHQKLADKKKLCVIEFRDECGPLPIVLAKPNGPVREDPESEEAALDVKLEWKEVKAAQGKRSRWADVKRAVW
;
A
#
# COMPACT_ATOMS: atom_id res chain seq x y z
N TYR A 1 8.18 -18.30 15.98
CA TYR A 1 8.93 -17.89 14.79
C TYR A 1 9.01 -16.36 14.63
N LEU A 2 7.88 -15.63 14.56
CA LEU A 2 7.86 -14.16 14.47
C LEU A 2 8.56 -13.40 15.64
N ARG A 3 8.66 -13.98 16.84
CA ARG A 3 9.44 -13.41 17.95
C ARG A 3 10.95 -13.56 17.82
N LYS A 4 11.46 -14.51 17.02
CA LYS A 4 12.91 -14.72 16.83
C LYS A 4 13.49 -13.74 15.79
N VAL A 5 12.75 -13.48 14.70
CA VAL A 5 13.13 -12.46 13.70
C VAL A 5 13.05 -11.03 14.26
N LEU A 6 12.18 -10.80 15.25
CA LEU A 6 12.07 -9.50 15.95
C LEU A 6 13.18 -9.24 16.99
N ALA A 7 14.05 -10.21 17.28
CA ALA A 7 15.06 -10.10 18.34
C ALA A 7 16.43 -9.61 17.83
N GLU A 8 16.71 -9.69 16.53
CA GLU A 8 18.01 -9.29 15.95
C GLU A 8 18.07 -7.81 15.54
N GLU A 9 16.91 -7.15 15.38
CA GLU A 9 16.84 -5.69 15.22
C GLU A 9 16.18 -5.09 16.45
N SER A 10 16.95 -4.40 17.29
CA SER A 10 16.41 -3.56 18.35
C SER A 10 15.68 -2.37 17.71
N TRP A 11 14.39 -2.54 17.43
CA TRP A 11 13.55 -1.47 16.86
C TRP A 11 13.51 -0.30 17.84
N ASP A 12 14.19 0.79 17.51
CA ASP A 12 14.08 2.03 18.29
C ASP A 12 12.66 2.59 18.11
N LEU A 13 11.79 2.31 19.09
CA LEU A 13 10.40 2.78 19.14
C LEU A 13 10.29 4.31 19.07
N LYS A 14 11.38 5.05 19.35
CA LYS A 14 11.43 6.51 19.20
C LYS A 14 11.47 6.95 17.74
N SER A 15 12.00 6.12 16.84
CA SER A 15 12.09 6.41 15.40
C SER A 15 10.77 6.29 14.65
N MET A 16 9.71 5.74 15.28
CA MET A 16 8.43 5.55 14.62
C MET A 16 7.62 6.84 14.52
N HIS A 17 7.34 7.26 13.30
CA HIS A 17 6.45 8.38 13.04
C HIS A 17 4.99 7.94 13.18
N LEU A 18 4.17 8.83 13.74
CA LEU A 18 2.74 8.61 13.95
C LEU A 18 1.94 9.63 13.14
N LYS A 19 0.90 9.16 12.45
CA LYS A 19 -0.10 10.00 11.80
C LYS A 19 -1.52 9.53 12.15
N VAL A 20 -2.40 10.49 12.39
CA VAL A 20 -3.82 10.23 12.62
C VAL A 20 -4.54 10.24 11.27
N ALA A 21 -5.17 9.13 10.90
CA ALA A 21 -5.88 9.00 9.63
C ALA A 21 -7.35 9.45 9.75
N GLU A 22 -8.00 9.10 10.86
CA GLU A 22 -9.39 9.52 11.15
C GLU A 22 -9.55 9.73 12.65
N LEU A 23 -10.22 10.83 13.03
CA LEU A 23 -10.72 11.04 14.38
C LEU A 23 -12.21 11.32 14.31
N ARG A 24 -13.01 10.52 15.03
CA ARG A 24 -14.47 10.61 15.01
C ARG A 24 -15.06 10.55 16.41
N SER A 25 -16.05 11.40 16.68
CA SER A 25 -16.91 11.25 17.86
C SER A 25 -18.01 10.25 17.54
N VAL A 26 -18.17 9.23 18.37
CA VAL A 26 -19.24 8.23 18.29
C VAL A 26 -20.08 8.28 19.56
N PHE A 27 -21.38 8.04 19.43
CA PHE A 27 -22.33 8.11 20.55
C PHE A 27 -22.97 6.74 20.75
N ASN A 28 -23.18 6.35 22.00
CA ASN A 28 -23.92 5.15 22.39
C ASN A 28 -25.03 5.55 23.36
N MET A 29 -26.23 4.98 23.23
CA MET A 29 -27.30 5.21 24.19
C MET A 29 -27.11 4.32 25.42
N THR A 30 -27.28 4.88 26.60
CA THR A 30 -27.15 4.22 27.90
C THR A 30 -28.32 4.62 28.79
N SER A 31 -28.78 3.71 29.63
CA SER A 31 -29.96 3.94 30.46
C SER A 31 -29.77 5.07 31.48
N ASN A 32 -28.56 5.22 32.04
CA ASN A 32 -28.30 6.17 33.11
C ASN A 32 -27.91 7.56 32.59
N GLU A 33 -27.06 7.63 31.56
CA GLU A 33 -26.48 8.89 31.06
C GLU A 33 -27.13 9.34 29.73
N GLY A 34 -28.07 8.57 29.18
CA GLY A 34 -28.59 8.80 27.83
C GLY A 34 -27.48 8.64 26.77
N ARG A 35 -27.25 9.66 25.94
CA ARG A 35 -26.27 9.62 24.85
C ARG A 35 -24.83 9.81 25.35
N LYS A 36 -24.15 8.71 25.64
CA LYS A 36 -22.74 8.68 26.04
C LYS A 36 -21.81 8.88 24.83
N ARG A 37 -20.99 9.94 24.86
CA ARG A 37 -19.97 10.22 23.82
C ARG A 37 -18.70 9.39 24.04
N SER A 38 -18.08 8.96 22.95
CA SER A 38 -16.74 8.36 22.93
C SER A 38 -15.96 8.82 21.71
N MET A 39 -14.64 8.91 21.85
CA MET A 39 -13.72 9.24 20.76
C MET A 39 -13.16 7.96 20.14
N ARG A 40 -13.29 7.85 18.81
CA ARG A 40 -12.70 6.80 17.97
C ARG A 40 -11.57 7.40 17.16
N ALA A 41 -10.36 6.87 17.30
CA ALA A 41 -9.18 7.31 16.56
C ALA A 41 -8.60 6.15 15.75
N LEU A 42 -8.40 6.36 14.45
CA LEU A 42 -7.63 5.50 13.56
C LEU A 42 -6.25 6.12 13.36
N VAL A 43 -5.23 5.39 13.78
CA VAL A 43 -3.84 5.86 13.77
C VAL A 43 -2.99 4.89 12.98
N ALA A 44 -2.06 5.43 12.20
CA ALA A 44 -1.02 4.69 11.53
C ALA A 44 0.35 5.08 12.07
N VAL A 45 1.25 4.11 12.13
CA VAL A 45 2.65 4.26 12.54
C VAL A 45 3.54 3.65 11.48
N GLY A 46 4.75 4.19 11.31
CA GLY A 46 5.74 3.60 10.41
C GLY A 46 7.11 4.24 10.55
N ASN A 47 8.12 3.54 10.05
CA ASN A 47 9.53 3.93 10.16
C ASN A 47 10.12 4.47 8.84
N GLY A 48 9.34 4.54 7.75
CA GLY A 48 9.81 4.94 6.43
C GLY A 48 10.71 3.92 5.71
N LYS A 49 10.88 2.72 6.27
CA LYS A 49 11.75 1.65 5.76
C LYS A 49 10.97 0.35 5.51
N GLY A 50 9.73 0.45 5.05
CA GLY A 50 8.86 -0.69 4.75
C GLY A 50 8.02 -1.19 5.93
N SER A 51 8.38 -0.89 7.18
CA SER A 51 7.59 -1.31 8.35
C SER A 51 6.55 -0.27 8.73
N ALA A 52 5.27 -0.62 8.62
CA ALA A 52 4.16 0.23 9.02
C ALA A 52 2.99 -0.58 9.58
N GLY A 53 2.21 0.02 10.47
CA GLY A 53 1.05 -0.60 11.09
C GLY A 53 -0.05 0.41 11.34
N PHE A 54 -1.27 -0.07 11.54
CA PHE A 54 -2.40 0.79 11.87
C PHE A 54 -3.28 0.12 12.91
N ALA A 55 -3.97 0.94 13.70
CA ALA A 55 -4.93 0.44 14.66
C ALA A 55 -6.00 1.47 15.00
N LEU A 56 -7.12 0.95 15.49
CA LEU A 56 -8.20 1.72 16.04
C LEU A 56 -8.14 1.73 17.57
N GLY A 57 -8.27 2.91 18.15
CA GLY A 57 -8.46 3.13 19.58
C GLY A 57 -9.79 3.80 19.87
N LYS A 58 -10.46 3.39 20.95
CA LYS A 58 -11.68 4.02 21.45
C LYS A 58 -11.52 4.32 22.95
N ALA A 59 -11.90 5.53 23.37
CA ALA A 59 -11.93 5.94 24.77
C ALA A 59 -12.90 7.11 24.98
N SER A 60 -13.21 7.46 26.23
CA SER A 60 -13.99 8.67 26.54
C SER A 60 -13.26 9.95 26.09
N HIS A 61 -11.99 10.10 26.48
CA HIS A 61 -11.15 11.23 26.09
C HIS A 61 -10.28 10.93 24.85
N MET A 62 -10.05 11.96 24.04
CA MET A 62 -9.26 11.88 22.80
C MET A 62 -7.83 11.40 23.02
N LYS A 63 -7.10 11.98 23.99
CA LYS A 63 -5.69 11.63 24.28
C LYS A 63 -5.54 10.14 24.62
N ASN A 64 -6.50 9.60 25.38
CA ASN A 64 -6.53 8.18 25.74
C ASN A 64 -6.81 7.29 24.53
N ALA A 65 -7.71 7.69 23.63
CA ALA A 65 -7.98 6.94 22.40
C ALA A 65 -6.73 6.88 21.49
N LEU A 66 -6.02 7.99 21.33
CA LEU A 66 -4.78 8.07 20.55
C LEU A 66 -3.67 7.20 21.15
N ARG A 67 -3.45 7.27 22.46
CA ARG A 67 -2.45 6.43 23.15
C ARG A 67 -2.74 4.93 22.97
N LYS A 68 -4.01 4.54 23.13
CA LYS A 68 -4.46 3.15 22.90
C LYS A 68 -4.23 2.71 21.45
N ALA A 69 -4.58 3.56 20.48
CA ALA A 69 -4.39 3.29 19.06
C ALA A 69 -2.90 3.15 18.72
N LYS A 70 -2.03 4.07 19.18
CA LYS A 70 -0.58 4.02 18.98
C LYS A 70 0.01 2.70 19.47
N ASN A 71 -0.22 2.36 20.74
CA ASN A 71 0.35 1.17 21.35
C ASN A 71 -0.14 -0.11 20.67
N LYS A 72 -1.39 -0.11 20.18
CA LYS A 72 -1.94 -1.23 19.42
C LYS A 72 -1.32 -1.33 18.02
N ALA A 73 -1.12 -0.21 17.33
CA ALA A 73 -0.55 -0.19 15.97
C ALA A 73 0.89 -0.70 15.94
N ILE A 74 1.70 -0.32 16.93
CA ILE A 74 3.10 -0.79 17.07
C ILE A 74 3.18 -2.31 17.24
N ARG A 75 2.17 -2.94 17.84
CA ARG A 75 2.11 -4.40 18.00
C ARG A 75 1.71 -5.14 16.72
N HIS A 76 1.10 -4.44 15.76
CA HIS A 76 0.57 -5.01 14.52
C HIS A 76 1.22 -4.31 13.32
N LEU A 77 2.53 -4.47 13.21
CA LEU A 77 3.31 -3.96 12.09
C LEU A 77 3.26 -4.96 10.93
N HIS A 78 3.15 -4.41 9.73
CA HIS A 78 3.31 -5.11 8.47
C HIS A 78 4.61 -4.64 7.84
N TYR A 79 5.36 -5.60 7.30
CA TYR A 79 6.48 -5.31 6.43
C TYR A 79 5.98 -5.24 4.99
N VAL A 80 6.25 -4.14 4.31
CA VAL A 80 5.91 -3.89 2.92
C VAL A 80 7.20 -3.88 2.11
N GLU A 81 7.33 -4.85 1.22
CA GLU A 81 8.43 -4.90 0.24
C GLU A 81 8.33 -3.70 -0.72
N ARG A 82 9.47 -3.15 -1.14
CA ARG A 82 9.50 -1.97 -2.02
C ARG A 82 10.50 -2.22 -3.14
N TYR A 83 10.12 -1.89 -4.36
CA TYR A 83 11.02 -1.92 -5.50
C TYR A 83 11.92 -0.67 -5.46
N GLU A 84 13.23 -0.90 -5.49
CA GLU A 84 14.27 0.15 -5.41
C GLU A 84 14.02 1.19 -4.29
N ASP A 85 13.42 0.74 -3.17
CA ASP A 85 13.04 1.57 -2.02
C ASP A 85 12.15 2.80 -2.31
N HIS A 86 11.49 2.86 -3.48
CA HIS A 86 10.65 4.02 -3.84
C HIS A 86 9.22 3.65 -4.26
N THR A 87 8.98 2.47 -4.86
CA THR A 87 7.68 2.10 -5.46
C THR A 87 7.28 0.65 -5.15
N ILE A 88 6.14 0.21 -5.67
CA ILE A 88 5.62 -1.16 -5.59
C ILE A 88 6.15 -2.03 -6.74
N TYR A 89 6.14 -3.36 -6.60
CA TYR A 89 6.70 -4.29 -7.60
C TYR A 89 5.91 -4.38 -8.90
N HIS A 90 4.58 -4.35 -8.83
CA HIS A 90 3.67 -4.48 -9.97
C HIS A 90 2.37 -3.73 -9.70
N ASP A 91 1.50 -3.64 -10.71
CA ASP A 91 0.19 -3.01 -10.58
C ASP A 91 -0.75 -3.89 -9.74
N ILE A 92 -1.33 -3.31 -8.69
CA ILE A 92 -2.14 -4.05 -7.71
C ILE A 92 -3.59 -3.58 -7.77
N ALA A 93 -4.51 -4.50 -8.05
CA ALA A 93 -5.94 -4.29 -7.90
C ALA A 93 -6.46 -5.11 -6.71
N VAL A 94 -6.92 -4.44 -5.67
CA VAL A 94 -7.41 -5.09 -4.45
C VAL A 94 -8.78 -4.55 -4.04
N THR A 95 -9.65 -5.45 -3.62
CA THR A 95 -10.96 -5.10 -3.06
C THR A 95 -11.06 -5.58 -1.62
N PHE A 96 -11.52 -4.69 -0.74
CA PHE A 96 -11.88 -5.02 0.62
C PHE A 96 -13.26 -4.45 0.92
N LYS A 97 -14.22 -5.34 1.20
CA LYS A 97 -15.65 -4.99 1.30
C LYS A 97 -16.09 -4.24 0.03
N LYS A 98 -16.74 -3.08 0.18
CA LYS A 98 -17.21 -2.23 -0.93
C LYS A 98 -16.18 -1.18 -1.38
N THR A 99 -14.92 -1.30 -0.94
CA THR A 99 -13.83 -0.37 -1.28
C THR A 99 -12.83 -1.11 -2.15
N THR A 100 -12.57 -0.59 -3.35
CA THR A 100 -11.59 -1.14 -4.29
C THR A 100 -10.49 -0.12 -4.50
N ILE A 101 -9.23 -0.54 -4.40
CA ILE A 101 -8.07 0.30 -4.68
C ILE A 101 -7.32 -0.33 -5.84
N ARG A 102 -7.04 0.49 -6.86
CA ARG A 102 -6.12 0.14 -7.95
C ARG A 102 -4.89 1.02 -7.83
N MET A 103 -3.75 0.38 -7.64
CA MET A 103 -2.44 1.00 -7.51
C MET A 103 -1.62 0.67 -8.75
N LYS A 104 -0.86 1.64 -9.24
CA LYS A 104 0.04 1.47 -10.37
C LYS A 104 1.47 1.78 -9.96
N LYS A 105 2.41 0.92 -10.36
CA LYS A 105 3.85 1.19 -10.27
C LYS A 105 4.16 2.41 -11.13
N GLN A 106 4.99 3.31 -10.61
CA GLN A 106 5.45 4.50 -11.31
C GLN A 106 6.96 4.65 -11.14
N ASN A 107 7.59 5.32 -12.11
CA ASN A 107 9.02 5.58 -12.14
C ASN A 107 9.40 6.68 -11.13
N LYS A 108 10.71 6.82 -10.88
CA LYS A 108 11.24 7.84 -9.95
C LYS A 108 10.86 9.25 -10.42
N GLY A 109 10.46 10.09 -9.48
CA GLY A 109 10.11 11.48 -9.74
C GLY A 109 8.65 11.72 -10.12
N TYR A 110 7.82 10.67 -10.20
CA TYR A 110 6.38 10.81 -10.40
C TYR A 110 5.66 11.39 -9.17
N GLY A 111 6.14 11.04 -7.98
CA GLY A 111 5.58 11.39 -6.68
C GLY A 111 4.32 10.59 -6.31
N LEU A 112 3.64 11.01 -5.25
CA LEU A 112 2.42 10.35 -4.76
C LEU A 112 1.16 11.01 -5.32
N ARG A 113 0.54 10.39 -6.34
CA ARG A 113 -0.75 10.82 -6.90
C ARG A 113 -1.88 9.90 -6.45
N CYS A 114 -2.24 10.04 -5.19
CA CYS A 114 -3.18 9.14 -4.50
C CYS A 114 -4.22 9.90 -3.67
N HIS A 115 -5.18 9.18 -3.08
CA HIS A 115 -6.05 9.74 -2.05
C HIS A 115 -5.22 10.22 -0.84
N ARG A 116 -5.61 11.34 -0.19
CA ARG A 116 -4.86 11.97 0.91
C ARG A 116 -4.41 11.01 2.02
N ALA A 117 -5.29 10.07 2.41
CA ALA A 117 -4.98 9.09 3.44
C ALA A 117 -3.92 8.08 2.96
N ILE A 118 -3.97 7.70 1.68
CA ILE A 118 -2.96 6.82 1.08
C ILE A 118 -1.61 7.54 1.05
N ILE A 119 -1.58 8.82 0.67
CA ILE A 119 -0.34 9.62 0.71
C ILE A 119 0.30 9.58 2.09
N THR A 120 -0.48 9.83 3.16
CA THR A 120 0.04 9.78 4.53
C THR A 120 0.56 8.39 4.94
N LEU A 121 -0.08 7.32 4.47
CA LEU A 121 0.32 5.95 4.76
C LEU A 121 1.58 5.57 3.97
N CYS A 122 1.65 5.91 2.70
CA CYS A 122 2.83 5.70 1.85
C CYS A 122 4.06 6.41 2.41
N LYS A 123 3.93 7.64 2.93
CA LYS A 123 5.02 8.33 3.62
C LYS A 123 5.51 7.60 4.87
N LEU A 124 4.60 6.98 5.64
CA LEU A 124 4.97 6.19 6.81
C LEU A 124 5.64 4.87 6.44
N ILE A 125 5.24 4.25 5.33
CA ILE A 125 5.86 3.04 4.78
C ILE A 125 7.22 3.38 4.14
N GLY A 126 7.35 4.55 3.53
CA GLY A 126 8.51 4.95 2.74
C GLY A 126 8.35 4.67 1.24
N ILE A 127 7.13 4.67 0.71
CA ILE A 127 6.84 4.68 -0.73
C ILE A 127 6.81 6.13 -1.19
N LYS A 128 7.59 6.46 -2.22
CA LYS A 128 7.78 7.82 -2.76
C LYS A 128 6.99 8.04 -4.04
N ASP A 129 6.92 7.03 -4.91
CA ASP A 129 6.29 7.14 -6.22
C ASP A 129 5.21 6.08 -6.37
N MET A 130 3.96 6.51 -6.57
CA MET A 130 2.84 5.61 -6.82
C MET A 130 1.64 6.40 -7.33
N TYR A 131 0.87 5.80 -8.24
CA TYR A 131 -0.48 6.26 -8.55
C TYR A 131 -1.49 5.32 -7.91
N ALA A 132 -2.52 5.86 -7.24
CA ALA A 132 -3.58 5.03 -6.70
C ALA A 132 -4.94 5.70 -6.82
N ARG A 133 -5.91 4.92 -7.30
CA ARG A 133 -7.30 5.34 -7.40
C ARG A 133 -8.20 4.44 -6.57
N VAL A 134 -9.04 5.09 -5.77
CA VAL A 134 -10.08 4.43 -4.96
C VAL A 134 -11.38 4.43 -5.74
N TYR A 135 -12.08 3.30 -5.69
CA TYR A 135 -13.39 3.08 -6.27
C TYR A 135 -14.35 2.55 -5.21
N GLY A 136 -15.65 2.81 -5.40
CA GLY A 136 -16.69 2.40 -4.46
C GLY A 136 -16.71 3.26 -3.20
N SER A 137 -16.70 2.63 -2.03
CA SER A 137 -16.81 3.30 -0.74
C SER A 137 -15.49 3.95 -0.31
N ASN A 138 -15.53 5.22 0.10
CA ASN A 138 -14.38 5.98 0.60
C ASN A 138 -14.19 5.92 2.12
N ASN A 139 -14.66 4.84 2.78
CA ASN A 139 -14.48 4.68 4.22
C ASN A 139 -12.99 4.48 4.56
N ILE A 140 -12.43 5.36 5.40
CA ILE A 140 -10.99 5.41 5.71
C ILE A 140 -10.50 4.09 6.32
N MET A 141 -11.28 3.46 7.21
CA MET A 141 -10.91 2.17 7.82
C MET A 141 -10.80 1.06 6.77
N ASN A 142 -11.77 0.96 5.87
CA ASN A 142 -11.74 -0.07 4.84
C ASN A 142 -10.63 0.23 3.83
N LEU A 143 -10.41 1.51 3.51
CA LEU A 143 -9.34 1.97 2.64
C LEU A 143 -7.96 1.61 3.21
N THR A 144 -7.72 1.84 4.51
CA THR A 144 -6.44 1.48 5.14
C THR A 144 -6.23 -0.03 5.12
N THR A 145 -7.25 -0.81 5.51
CA THR A 145 -7.14 -2.27 5.48
C THR A 145 -6.94 -2.81 4.06
N CYS A 146 -7.62 -2.22 3.08
CA CYS A 146 -7.49 -2.58 1.67
C CYS A 146 -6.06 -2.30 1.17
N LEU A 147 -5.49 -1.15 1.51
CA LEU A 147 -4.12 -0.78 1.15
C LEU A 147 -3.10 -1.77 1.72
N PHE A 148 -3.14 -2.03 3.03
CA PHE A 148 -2.21 -2.97 3.66
C PHE A 148 -2.38 -4.40 3.13
N LYS A 149 -3.62 -4.83 2.83
CA LYS A 149 -3.88 -6.13 2.21
C LYS A 149 -3.25 -6.23 0.81
N GLY A 150 -3.38 -5.19 0.00
CA GLY A 150 -2.79 -5.15 -1.35
C GLY A 150 -1.27 -5.18 -1.29
N LEU A 151 -0.67 -4.33 -0.45
CA LEU A 151 0.78 -4.22 -0.32
C LEU A 151 1.44 -5.46 0.32
N ALA A 152 0.73 -6.14 1.24
CA ALA A 152 1.24 -7.38 1.84
C ALA A 152 1.23 -8.58 0.87
N ASN A 153 0.32 -8.57 -0.10
CA ASN A 153 0.14 -9.68 -1.05
C ASN A 153 0.96 -9.52 -2.35
N GLN A 154 1.90 -8.58 -2.40
CA GLN A 154 2.71 -8.39 -3.60
C GLN A 154 3.73 -9.53 -3.77
N GLU A 155 3.83 -10.07 -4.97
CA GLU A 155 4.95 -10.92 -5.40
C GLU A 155 6.17 -10.04 -5.79
N THR A 156 7.35 -10.40 -5.26
CA THR A 156 8.62 -9.78 -5.66
C THR A 156 9.16 -10.43 -6.93
N HIS A 157 10.08 -9.75 -7.61
CA HIS A 157 10.78 -10.31 -8.76
C HIS A 157 11.51 -11.63 -8.42
N GLN A 158 12.07 -11.75 -7.21
CA GLN A 158 12.70 -12.99 -6.77
C GLN A 158 11.69 -14.14 -6.63
N LYS A 159 10.56 -13.90 -5.95
CA LYS A 159 9.48 -14.89 -5.81
C LYS A 159 8.94 -15.32 -7.17
N LEU A 160 8.81 -14.41 -8.12
CA LEU A 160 8.37 -14.69 -9.48
C LEU A 160 9.40 -15.53 -10.25
N ALA A 161 10.68 -15.18 -10.17
CA ALA A 161 11.77 -15.92 -10.80
C ALA A 161 11.84 -17.36 -10.29
N ASP A 162 11.78 -17.54 -8.97
CA ASP A 162 11.81 -18.87 -8.33
C ASP A 162 10.58 -19.72 -8.71
N LYS A 163 9.40 -19.10 -8.81
CA LYS A 163 8.15 -19.77 -9.18
C LYS A 163 8.15 -20.24 -10.64
N LYS A 164 8.61 -19.40 -11.56
CA LYS A 164 8.64 -19.69 -13.00
C LYS A 164 9.92 -20.40 -13.45
N LYS A 165 10.96 -20.42 -12.60
CA LYS A 165 12.32 -20.89 -12.91
C LYS A 165 12.94 -20.18 -14.11
N LEU A 166 12.62 -18.89 -14.29
CA LEU A 166 13.11 -18.05 -15.38
C LEU A 166 13.69 -16.74 -14.84
N CYS A 167 14.57 -16.13 -15.61
CA CYS A 167 15.12 -14.81 -15.31
C CYS A 167 14.06 -13.72 -15.51
N VAL A 168 13.99 -12.77 -14.58
CA VAL A 168 13.13 -11.58 -14.71
C VAL A 168 13.96 -10.46 -15.31
N ILE A 169 13.56 -10.00 -16.49
CA ILE A 169 14.22 -8.94 -17.25
C ILE A 169 13.31 -7.71 -17.24
N GLU A 170 13.88 -6.53 -16.95
CA GLU A 170 13.21 -5.25 -17.09
C GLU A 170 13.77 -4.51 -18.31
N PHE A 171 12.87 -4.07 -19.17
CA PHE A 171 13.17 -3.13 -20.24
C PHE A 171 12.76 -1.74 -19.79
N ARG A 172 13.67 -0.78 -19.95
CA ARG A 172 13.44 0.63 -19.62
C ARG A 172 13.59 1.45 -20.89
N ASP A 173 12.59 2.28 -21.19
CA ASP A 173 12.61 3.16 -22.36
C ASP A 173 13.86 4.06 -22.38
N GLU A 174 14.31 4.51 -21.21
CA GLU A 174 15.52 5.33 -21.02
C GLU A 174 16.82 4.61 -21.43
N CYS A 175 16.85 3.28 -21.33
CA CYS A 175 18.03 2.47 -21.64
C CYS A 175 17.93 1.81 -23.04
N GLY A 176 16.89 2.11 -23.81
CA GLY A 176 16.65 1.51 -25.12
C GLY A 176 16.46 -0.02 -25.05
N PRO A 177 17.10 -0.81 -25.96
CA PRO A 177 16.90 -2.26 -26.02
C PRO A 177 17.70 -3.06 -24.98
N LEU A 178 18.44 -2.41 -24.07
CA LEU A 178 19.31 -3.09 -23.13
C LEU A 178 18.49 -3.94 -22.11
N PRO A 179 18.69 -5.27 -22.05
CA PRO A 179 18.00 -6.11 -21.07
C PRO A 179 18.66 -5.99 -19.69
N ILE A 180 17.93 -5.49 -18.69
CA ILE A 180 18.40 -5.43 -17.31
C ILE A 180 17.85 -6.64 -16.55
N VAL A 181 18.73 -7.52 -16.07
CA VAL A 181 18.32 -8.68 -15.28
C VAL A 181 18.07 -8.23 -13.83
N LEU A 182 16.81 -8.27 -13.39
CA LEU A 182 16.42 -7.88 -12.03
C LEU A 182 16.55 -9.03 -11.02
N ALA A 183 16.20 -10.25 -11.43
CA ALA A 183 16.23 -11.42 -10.57
C ALA A 183 16.55 -12.67 -11.39
N LYS A 184 17.35 -13.56 -10.80
CA LYS A 184 17.61 -14.91 -11.28
C LYS A 184 17.01 -15.91 -10.30
N PRO A 185 16.48 -17.05 -10.77
CA PRO A 185 16.01 -18.09 -9.86
C PRO A 185 17.21 -18.62 -9.06
N ASN A 186 16.98 -18.92 -7.78
CA ASN A 186 18.02 -19.54 -6.93
C ASN A 186 18.25 -21.01 -7.29
N GLY A 187 17.26 -21.65 -7.91
CA GLY A 187 17.30 -23.05 -8.34
C GLY A 187 17.69 -23.22 -9.82
N PRO A 188 17.48 -24.43 -10.39
CA PRO A 188 17.76 -24.67 -11.80
C PRO A 188 16.88 -23.80 -12.69
N VAL A 189 17.50 -23.16 -13.68
CA VAL A 189 16.81 -22.39 -14.71
C VAL A 189 16.15 -23.36 -15.67
N ARG A 190 14.90 -23.10 -16.02
CA ARG A 190 14.18 -23.87 -17.04
C ARG A 190 14.75 -23.52 -18.42
N GLU A 191 15.01 -24.53 -19.24
CA GLU A 191 15.50 -24.35 -20.60
C GLU A 191 14.35 -23.97 -21.56
N ASP A 192 13.16 -24.52 -21.34
CA ASP A 192 12.00 -24.26 -22.19
C ASP A 192 11.42 -22.84 -22.01
N PRO A 193 11.15 -22.09 -23.11
CA PRO A 193 10.50 -20.78 -23.04
C PRO A 193 9.03 -20.90 -22.61
N GLU A 194 8.41 -19.79 -22.20
CA GLU A 194 6.95 -19.75 -22.02
C GLU A 194 6.26 -19.76 -23.39
N SER A 195 5.07 -20.39 -23.46
CA SER A 195 4.26 -20.35 -24.67
C SER A 195 3.75 -18.94 -24.91
N GLU A 196 3.95 -18.42 -26.12
CA GLU A 196 3.43 -17.12 -26.55
C GLU A 196 2.00 -17.27 -27.06
N GLU A 197 1.03 -16.90 -26.23
CA GLU A 197 -0.38 -16.81 -26.65
C GLU A 197 -0.62 -15.47 -27.37
N ALA A 198 -1.22 -15.53 -28.57
CA ALA A 198 -1.51 -14.34 -29.37
C ALA A 198 -2.50 -13.36 -28.68
N ALA A 199 -3.35 -13.87 -27.79
CA ALA A 199 -4.27 -13.07 -27.00
C ALA A 199 -4.41 -13.66 -25.59
N LEU A 200 -4.01 -12.87 -24.59
CA LEU A 200 -4.15 -13.26 -23.18
C LEU A 200 -5.59 -13.01 -22.70
N ASP A 201 -6.20 -14.00 -22.05
CA ASP A 201 -7.50 -13.86 -21.37
C ASP A 201 -7.35 -13.15 -20.01
N VAL A 202 -6.94 -11.88 -20.05
CA VAL A 202 -6.79 -11.04 -18.86
C VAL A 202 -7.99 -10.11 -18.74
N LYS A 203 -8.62 -10.11 -17.56
CA LYS A 203 -9.70 -9.19 -17.25
C LYS A 203 -9.20 -7.74 -17.25
N LEU A 204 -9.46 -7.04 -18.35
CA LEU A 204 -9.18 -5.63 -18.48
C LEU A 204 -10.20 -4.79 -17.74
N GLU A 205 -9.80 -3.58 -17.37
CA GLU A 205 -10.75 -2.60 -16.86
C GLU A 205 -10.93 -1.39 -17.74
N TRP A 206 -12.21 -1.17 -18.06
CA TRP A 206 -12.65 -0.20 -19.04
C TRP A 206 -12.14 1.22 -18.76
N LYS A 207 -11.99 1.61 -17.49
CA LYS A 207 -11.47 2.94 -17.14
C LYS A 207 -10.01 3.15 -17.51
N GLU A 208 -9.22 2.09 -17.54
CA GLU A 208 -7.81 2.12 -17.93
C GLU A 208 -7.68 2.04 -19.44
N VAL A 209 -8.45 1.16 -20.09
CA VAL A 209 -8.56 1.11 -21.56
C VAL A 209 -8.99 2.46 -22.13
N LYS A 210 -10.04 3.06 -21.56
CA LYS A 210 -10.52 4.39 -21.95
C LYS A 210 -9.51 5.51 -21.67
N ALA A 211 -8.66 5.35 -20.65
CA ALA A 211 -7.59 6.31 -20.39
C ALA A 211 -6.49 6.24 -21.46
N ALA A 212 -6.11 5.02 -21.86
CA ALA A 212 -5.15 4.80 -22.95
C ALA A 212 -5.66 5.32 -24.30
N GLN A 213 -6.96 5.18 -24.58
CA GLN A 213 -7.60 5.69 -25.81
C GLN A 213 -7.87 7.22 -25.80
N GLY A 214 -7.49 7.93 -24.73
CA GLY A 214 -7.75 9.36 -24.59
C GLY A 214 -9.03 9.66 -23.81
N LYS A 215 -8.89 9.77 -22.49
CA LYS A 215 -10.00 10.14 -21.61
C LYS A 215 -10.09 11.66 -21.43
N ARG A 216 -11.25 12.23 -21.74
CA ARG A 216 -11.56 13.64 -21.42
C ARG A 216 -12.08 13.77 -19.99
N SER A 217 -11.32 14.42 -19.13
CA SER A 217 -11.77 14.82 -17.80
C SER A 217 -11.07 16.11 -17.37
N ARG A 218 -11.84 17.14 -17.04
CA ARG A 218 -11.31 18.44 -16.57
C ARG A 218 -10.55 18.35 -15.24
N TRP A 219 -10.71 17.23 -14.52
CA TRP A 219 -10.14 17.00 -13.20
C TRP A 219 -8.95 16.02 -13.23
N ALA A 220 -8.64 15.44 -14.39
CA ALA A 220 -7.44 14.65 -14.59
C ALA A 220 -6.24 15.60 -14.82
N ASP A 221 -5.07 15.20 -14.33
CA ASP A 221 -3.78 15.87 -14.58
C ASP A 221 -3.71 17.36 -14.24
N VAL A 222 -4.54 17.79 -13.30
CA VAL A 222 -4.48 19.14 -12.72
C VAL A 222 -3.18 19.30 -11.92
N LYS A 223 -2.50 20.44 -12.09
CA LYS A 223 -1.32 20.80 -11.30
C LYS A 223 -1.68 20.84 -9.81
N ARG A 224 -0.91 20.13 -8.99
CA ARG A 224 -1.07 20.05 -7.52
C ARG A 224 0.26 20.29 -6.86
N ALA A 225 0.23 20.66 -5.58
CA ALA A 225 1.43 20.71 -4.76
C ALA A 225 2.13 19.35 -4.75
N VAL A 226 3.47 19.37 -4.75
CA VAL A 226 4.31 18.18 -4.66
C VAL A 226 4.23 17.61 -3.24
N TRP A 227 4.03 16.30 -3.12
CA TRP A 227 3.89 15.59 -1.85
C TRP A 227 5.03 14.60 -1.64
#